data_AF-A0AB73RI59-F1
#
_entry.id   AF-A0AB73RI59-F1
#
_cell.length_a   1.000
_cell.length_b   1.000
_cell.length_c   1.000
_cell.angle_alpha   90.00
_cell.angle_beta   90.00
_cell.angle_gamma   90.00
#
_symmetry.space_group_name_H-M   'P 1'
#
loop_
_entity.id
_entity.type
_entity.pdbx_description
1 polymer ?
#
loop_
_entity_poly.entity_id
_entity_poly.type
_entity_poly.pdbx_seq_one_letter_code
_entity_poly.pdbx_strand_id
1 'polypeptide(L)'
;MIYQNEKIRRKKALISAKKVFSQFSNLELIEFENPDSEWIKLFDTALKQFRNIDSNPTFHIPIGDVKSKYILWIESSLGSLSFSNHKTEYFILVPNCLEPVWANVRILNFTKSIEELWDISETNEFIIADKSTGQIAQIFSEEECYEIHFKRCNTDLIDS
;
A
#
# COMPACT_ATOMS: atom_id res chain seq x y z
N MET A 1 -18.22 10.58 -24.78
CA MET A 1 -19.03 10.16 -23.62
C MET A 1 -18.22 9.35 -22.59
N ILE A 2 -17.35 8.42 -23.00
CA ILE A 2 -16.50 7.62 -22.09
C ILE A 2 -15.55 8.50 -21.25
N TYR A 3 -14.81 9.41 -21.88
CA TYR A 3 -13.85 10.31 -21.21
C TYR A 3 -14.46 11.20 -20.10
N GLN A 4 -15.70 11.69 -20.28
CA GLN A 4 -16.38 12.49 -19.25
C GLN A 4 -16.76 11.62 -18.03
N ASN A 5 -17.07 10.35 -18.27
CA ASN A 5 -17.44 9.40 -17.21
C ASN A 5 -16.20 9.01 -16.38
N GLU A 6 -15.06 8.76 -17.03
CA GLU A 6 -13.77 8.52 -16.35
C GLU A 6 -13.35 9.71 -15.49
N LYS A 7 -13.43 10.93 -16.02
CA LYS A 7 -13.12 12.15 -15.25
C LYS A 7 -14.01 12.32 -14.01
N ILE A 8 -15.29 11.96 -14.12
CA ILE A 8 -16.22 12.00 -12.99
C ILE A 8 -15.88 10.94 -11.96
N ARG A 9 -15.57 9.70 -12.39
CA ARG A 9 -15.18 8.61 -11.48
C ARG A 9 -13.90 8.94 -10.73
N ARG A 10 -12.86 9.44 -11.42
CA ARG A 10 -11.60 9.86 -10.78
C ARG A 10 -11.82 10.96 -9.74
N LYS A 11 -12.67 11.95 -10.05
CA LYS A 11 -13.04 13.00 -9.07
C LYS A 11 -13.72 12.42 -7.83
N LYS A 12 -14.66 11.48 -8.00
CA LYS A 12 -15.31 10.79 -6.87
C LYS A 12 -14.31 9.99 -6.04
N ALA A 13 -13.41 9.26 -6.69
CA ALA A 13 -12.34 8.51 -6.04
C ALA A 13 -11.43 9.43 -5.21
N LEU A 14 -11.00 10.58 -5.75
CA LEU A 14 -10.19 11.55 -5.00
C LEU A 14 -10.92 12.17 -3.81
N ILE A 15 -12.23 12.42 -3.91
CA ILE A 15 -13.03 12.91 -2.78
C ILE A 15 -13.12 11.84 -1.69
N SER A 16 -13.37 10.57 -2.08
CA SER A 16 -13.37 9.44 -1.16
C SER A 16 -12.01 9.29 -0.48
N ALA A 17 -10.93 9.32 -1.28
CA ALA A 17 -9.57 9.19 -0.79
C ALA A 17 -9.22 10.27 0.23
N LYS A 18 -9.62 11.53 0.00
CA LYS A 18 -9.45 12.61 0.99
C LYS A 18 -10.18 12.34 2.31
N LYS A 19 -11.40 11.79 2.25
CA LYS A 19 -12.20 11.44 3.44
C LYS A 19 -11.62 10.24 4.19
N VAL A 20 -11.11 9.24 3.47
CA VAL A 20 -10.39 8.12 4.08
C VAL A 20 -9.10 8.64 4.72
N PHE A 21 -8.35 9.48 4.00
CA PHE A 21 -7.08 10.01 4.47
C PHE A 21 -7.22 10.84 5.75
N SER A 22 -8.32 11.59 5.92
CA SER A 22 -8.56 12.37 7.15
C SER A 22 -8.73 11.53 8.42
N GLN A 23 -8.81 10.20 8.30
CA GLN A 23 -8.87 9.29 9.45
C GLN A 23 -7.49 8.85 9.95
N PHE A 24 -6.44 9.03 9.14
CA PHE A 24 -5.07 8.72 9.57
C PHE A 24 -4.52 9.86 10.42
N SER A 25 -3.90 9.49 11.55
CA SER A 25 -3.21 10.42 12.44
C SER A 25 -1.69 10.24 12.41
N ASN A 26 -1.21 9.11 11.86
CA ASN A 26 0.22 8.78 11.78
C ASN A 26 0.77 8.86 10.35
N LEU A 27 -0.03 9.34 9.39
CA LEU A 27 0.36 9.61 8.01
C LEU A 27 0.17 11.09 7.68
N GLU A 28 1.21 11.71 7.14
CA GLU A 28 1.16 13.07 6.60
C GLU A 28 1.06 12.98 5.07
N LEU A 29 -0.08 13.41 4.50
CA LEU A 29 -0.25 13.48 3.05
C LEU A 29 0.67 14.55 2.46
N ILE A 30 1.49 14.17 1.49
CA ILE A 30 2.23 15.11 0.65
C ILE A 30 1.34 15.47 -0.54
N GLU A 31 0.97 14.48 -1.33
CA GLU A 31 0.07 14.64 -2.47
C GLU A 31 -0.58 13.31 -2.89
N PHE A 32 -1.62 13.40 -3.71
CA PHE A 32 -2.15 12.23 -4.42
C PHE A 32 -1.41 12.07 -5.73
N GLU A 33 -0.88 10.88 -5.97
CA GLU A 33 -0.03 10.58 -7.12
C GLU A 33 -0.82 10.59 -8.43
N ASN A 34 -0.17 11.00 -9.51
CA ASN A 34 -0.75 10.95 -10.84
C ASN A 34 -0.91 9.48 -11.26
N PRO A 35 -2.11 9.01 -11.66
CA PRO A 35 -2.30 7.62 -12.08
C PRO A 35 -1.42 7.21 -13.26
N ASP A 36 -0.97 8.18 -14.07
CA ASP A 36 -0.12 7.93 -15.23
C ASP A 36 1.39 8.01 -14.92
N SER A 37 1.79 8.20 -13.65
CA SER A 37 3.20 8.33 -13.30
C SER A 37 3.97 7.02 -13.45
N GLU A 38 5.27 7.13 -13.74
CA GLU A 38 6.15 5.97 -13.91
C GLU A 38 6.26 5.13 -12.63
N TRP A 39 6.13 5.77 -11.45
CA TRP A 39 6.02 5.07 -10.17
C TRP A 39 4.83 4.12 -10.13
N ILE A 40 3.65 4.57 -10.55
CA ILE A 40 2.45 3.72 -10.54
C ILE A 40 2.59 2.57 -11.54
N LYS A 41 3.15 2.82 -12.72
CA LYS A 41 3.41 1.76 -13.72
C LYS A 41 4.38 0.70 -13.20
N LEU A 42 5.45 1.13 -12.51
CA LEU A 42 6.43 0.24 -11.91
C LEU A 42 5.79 -0.67 -10.86
N PHE A 43 5.03 -0.09 -9.94
CA PHE A 43 4.37 -0.84 -8.87
C PHE A 43 3.21 -1.71 -9.36
N ASP A 44 2.44 -1.28 -10.36
CA ASP A 44 1.37 -2.09 -10.95
C ASP A 44 1.92 -3.38 -11.59
N THR A 45 3.14 -3.33 -12.14
CA THR A 45 3.84 -4.51 -12.64
C THR A 45 4.15 -5.51 -11.51
N ALA A 46 4.55 -5.03 -10.34
CA ALA A 46 4.77 -5.88 -9.16
C ALA A 46 3.46 -6.46 -8.62
N LEU A 47 2.44 -5.63 -8.47
CA LEU A 47 1.12 -6.05 -7.97
C LEU A 47 0.46 -7.10 -8.86
N LYS A 48 0.63 -7.01 -10.19
CA LYS A 48 0.16 -8.07 -11.11
C LYS A 48 0.81 -9.41 -10.83
N GLN A 49 2.07 -9.45 -10.41
CA GLN A 49 2.77 -10.69 -10.08
C GLN A 49 2.26 -11.31 -8.78
N PHE A 50 1.90 -10.48 -7.79
CA PHE A 50 1.35 -10.96 -6.52
C PHE A 50 -0.01 -11.65 -6.70
N ARG A 51 -0.76 -11.29 -7.76
CA ARG A 51 -2.09 -11.85 -8.08
C ARG A 51 -2.06 -13.10 -8.97
N ASN A 52 -0.88 -13.59 -9.37
CA ASN A 52 -0.79 -14.81 -10.16
C ASN A 52 -1.17 -16.03 -9.29
N ILE A 53 -1.83 -17.02 -9.88
CA ILE A 53 -2.31 -18.23 -9.18
C ILE A 53 -1.18 -18.97 -8.44
N ASP A 54 0.05 -18.93 -8.98
CA ASP A 54 1.23 -19.57 -8.38
C ASP A 54 2.17 -18.57 -7.67
N SER A 55 1.66 -17.39 -7.29
CA SER A 55 2.45 -16.45 -6.50
C SER A 55 2.70 -17.04 -5.11
N ASN A 56 3.94 -16.97 -4.64
CA ASN A 56 4.30 -17.42 -3.30
C ASN A 56 4.51 -16.21 -2.39
N PRO A 57 3.87 -16.14 -1.22
CA PRO A 57 4.10 -15.06 -0.28
C PRO A 57 5.54 -15.09 0.22
N THR A 58 6.09 -13.91 0.52
CA THR A 58 7.40 -13.79 1.17
C THR A 58 7.31 -14.20 2.63
N PHE A 59 6.20 -13.87 3.29
CA PHE A 59 5.88 -14.30 4.64
C PHE A 59 4.41 -14.67 4.71
N HIS A 60 4.08 -15.66 5.54
CA HIS A 60 2.71 -15.97 5.90
C HIS A 60 2.59 -16.23 7.41
N ILE A 61 1.41 -16.01 7.97
CA ILE A 61 1.06 -16.36 9.34
C ILE A 61 -0.37 -16.88 9.39
N PRO A 62 -0.66 -17.96 10.15
CA PRO A 62 -2.03 -18.44 10.31
C PRO A 62 -2.97 -17.38 10.90
N ILE A 63 -4.21 -17.35 10.41
CA ILE A 63 -5.30 -16.53 10.94
C ILE A 63 -5.70 -17.05 12.33
N GLY A 64 -6.17 -16.13 13.17
CA GLY A 64 -6.41 -16.25 14.59
C GLY A 64 -6.86 -14.90 15.17
N ASP A 65 -6.97 -14.80 16.49
CA ASP A 65 -7.83 -13.76 17.08
C ASP A 65 -7.12 -12.50 17.59
N VAL A 66 -5.79 -12.42 17.49
CA VAL A 66 -5.01 -11.38 18.19
C VAL A 66 -4.41 -10.39 17.19
N LYS A 67 -5.13 -9.29 16.91
CA LYS A 67 -4.68 -8.20 16.02
C LYS A 67 -3.23 -7.75 16.30
N SER A 68 -2.86 -7.53 17.57
CA SER A 68 -1.53 -7.04 17.92
C SER A 68 -0.40 -7.99 17.47
N LYS A 69 -0.67 -9.29 17.33
CA LYS A 69 0.30 -10.23 16.76
C LYS A 69 0.50 -9.98 15.27
N TYR A 70 -0.54 -9.67 14.51
CA TYR A 70 -0.43 -9.36 13.08
C TYR A 70 0.32 -8.07 12.84
N ILE A 71 0.02 -7.02 13.59
CA ILE A 71 0.73 -5.74 13.48
C ILE A 71 2.22 -5.92 13.75
N LEU A 72 2.58 -6.62 14.84
CA LEU A 72 3.98 -6.90 15.17
C LEU A 72 4.66 -7.78 14.12
N TRP A 73 3.94 -8.77 13.59
CA TRP A 73 4.45 -9.64 12.53
C TRP A 73 4.69 -8.87 11.23
N ILE A 74 3.78 -7.99 10.80
CA ILE A 74 3.95 -7.13 9.63
C ILE A 74 5.17 -6.23 9.82
N GLU A 75 5.24 -5.52 10.95
CA GLU A 75 6.37 -4.64 11.26
C GLU A 75 7.70 -5.39 11.23
N SER A 76 7.77 -6.54 11.90
CA SER A 76 8.99 -7.35 11.96
C SER A 76 9.38 -7.90 10.57
N SER A 77 8.40 -8.34 9.78
CA SER A 77 8.62 -8.87 8.44
C SER A 77 9.15 -7.80 7.49
N LEU A 78 8.53 -6.61 7.47
CA LEU A 78 8.97 -5.47 6.68
C LEU A 78 10.35 -4.97 7.15
N GLY A 79 10.60 -4.91 8.46
CA GLY A 79 11.90 -4.58 9.03
C GLY A 79 13.01 -5.54 8.59
N SER A 80 12.72 -6.86 8.53
CA SER A 80 13.69 -7.87 8.06
C SER A 80 14.09 -7.70 6.59
N LEU A 81 13.21 -7.12 5.78
CA LEU A 81 13.45 -6.79 4.37
C LEU A 81 14.14 -5.45 4.16
N SER A 82 14.57 -4.80 5.25
CA SER A 82 15.10 -3.42 5.24
C SER A 82 14.12 -2.43 4.61
N PHE A 83 12.80 -2.69 4.73
CA PHE A 83 11.77 -1.72 4.38
C PHE A 83 11.95 -0.52 5.31
N SER A 84 12.46 0.58 4.76
CA SER A 84 12.99 1.71 5.54
C SER A 84 11.94 2.20 6.54
N ASN A 85 12.38 2.57 7.74
CA ASN A 85 11.60 3.35 8.72
C ASN A 85 12.17 4.77 8.89
N HIS A 86 13.15 5.14 8.07
CA HIS A 86 13.79 6.45 8.10
C HIS A 86 13.05 7.39 7.16
N LYS A 87 12.91 8.66 7.57
CA LYS A 87 12.24 9.80 6.90
C LYS A 87 12.28 9.78 5.34
N THR A 88 11.53 8.89 4.72
CA THR A 88 11.38 8.75 3.28
C THR A 88 9.91 8.92 2.92
N GLU A 89 9.68 9.18 1.64
CA GLU A 89 8.35 9.22 1.05
C GLU A 89 7.88 7.79 0.80
N TYR A 90 6.63 7.52 1.16
CA TYR A 90 5.98 6.24 0.92
C TYR A 90 4.79 6.46 0.01
N PHE A 91 4.49 5.46 -0.80
CA PHE A 91 3.21 5.36 -1.46
C PHE A 91 2.32 4.39 -0.70
N ILE A 92 1.10 4.81 -0.41
CA ILE A 92 0.03 3.91 0.04
C ILE A 92 -1.05 3.88 -1.03
N LEU A 93 -1.62 2.70 -1.27
CA LEU A 93 -2.89 2.64 -1.98
C LEU A 93 -3.99 2.99 -0.98
N VAL A 94 -4.71 4.09 -1.21
CA VAL A 94 -5.74 4.55 -0.27
C VAL A 94 -6.87 3.52 -0.19
N PRO A 95 -7.18 2.98 1.01
CA PRO A 95 -8.21 1.96 1.16
C PRO A 95 -9.61 2.45 0.76
N ASN A 96 -10.50 1.49 0.49
CA ASN A 96 -11.95 1.70 0.31
C ASN A 96 -12.31 2.76 -0.75
N CYS A 97 -11.50 2.87 -1.81
CA CYS A 97 -11.75 3.74 -2.94
C CYS A 97 -12.27 2.92 -4.13
N LEU A 98 -13.31 3.43 -4.81
CA LEU A 98 -13.91 2.78 -5.99
C LEU A 98 -12.94 2.62 -7.16
N GLU A 99 -11.89 3.43 -7.20
CA GLU A 99 -10.78 3.32 -8.15
C GLU A 99 -9.46 3.50 -7.40
N PRO A 100 -8.35 2.89 -7.86
CA PRO A 100 -7.04 3.02 -7.24
C PRO A 100 -6.60 4.48 -7.12
N VAL A 101 -6.40 4.95 -5.89
CA VAL A 101 -5.81 6.26 -5.60
C VAL A 101 -4.56 6.02 -4.77
N TRP A 102 -3.41 6.38 -5.32
CA TRP A 102 -2.15 6.34 -4.60
C TRP A 102 -1.91 7.68 -3.91
N ALA A 103 -1.47 7.61 -2.66
CA ALA A 103 -1.08 8.78 -1.87
C ALA A 103 0.42 8.71 -1.58
N ASN A 104 1.12 9.78 -1.90
CA ASN A 104 2.49 10.03 -1.45
C ASN A 104 2.42 10.60 -0.03
N VAL A 105 3.07 9.94 0.92
CA VAL A 105 2.95 10.24 2.34
C VAL A 105 4.30 10.21 3.05
N ARG A 106 4.37 10.93 4.17
CA ARG A 106 5.38 10.72 5.20
C ARG A 106 4.76 9.94 6.36
N ILE A 107 5.47 8.90 6.81
CA ILE A 107 5.07 8.12 7.97
C ILE A 107 5.63 8.78 9.23
N LEU A 108 4.75 9.12 10.18
CA LEU A 108 5.12 9.75 11.45
C LEU A 108 5.49 8.70 12.51
N ASN A 109 4.77 7.57 12.51
CA ASN A 109 5.02 6.42 13.37
C ASN A 109 4.67 5.14 12.61
N PHE A 110 5.66 4.33 12.29
CA PHE A 110 5.50 3.17 11.42
C PHE A 110 4.50 2.14 11.97
N THR A 111 4.69 1.67 13.20
CA THR A 111 3.78 0.70 13.84
C THR A 111 2.35 1.22 13.86
N LYS A 112 2.16 2.50 14.24
CA LYS A 112 0.82 3.10 14.30
C LYS A 112 0.20 3.29 12.93
N SER A 113 0.98 3.61 11.90
CA SER A 113 0.48 3.65 10.52
C SER A 113 0.05 2.27 10.02
N ILE A 114 0.75 1.19 10.38
CA ILE A 114 0.32 -0.18 10.06
C ILE A 114 -0.98 -0.53 10.81
N GLU A 115 -1.12 -0.15 12.08
CA GLU A 115 -2.37 -0.30 12.83
C GLU A 115 -3.53 0.45 12.15
N GLU A 116 -3.32 1.69 11.73
CA GLU A 116 -4.34 2.51 11.06
C GLU A 116 -4.72 1.93 9.69
N LEU A 117 -3.74 1.53 8.88
CA LEU A 117 -3.99 0.86 7.59
C LEU A 117 -4.80 -0.41 7.77
N TRP A 118 -4.46 -1.22 8.79
CA TRP A 118 -5.21 -2.42 9.13
C TRP A 118 -6.67 -2.12 9.49
N ASP A 119 -6.90 -1.17 10.39
CA ASP A 119 -8.24 -0.86 10.91
C ASP A 119 -9.14 -0.18 9.88
N ILE A 120 -8.57 0.67 9.03
CA ILE A 120 -9.33 1.43 8.04
C ILE A 120 -9.68 0.55 6.84
N SER A 121 -8.87 -0.44 6.49
CA SER A 121 -9.10 -1.29 5.32
C SER A 121 -10.19 -2.33 5.59
N GLU A 122 -11.23 -2.37 4.75
CA GLU A 122 -12.42 -3.21 4.95
C GLU A 122 -12.10 -4.71 5.17
N THR A 123 -11.07 -5.23 4.49
CA THR A 123 -10.63 -6.63 4.59
C THR A 123 -9.27 -6.79 5.28
N ASN A 124 -8.79 -5.75 5.97
CA ASN A 124 -7.43 -5.66 6.52
C ASN A 124 -6.31 -5.79 5.46
N GLU A 125 -6.68 -5.65 4.19
CA GLU A 125 -5.74 -5.66 3.07
C GLU A 125 -5.23 -4.26 2.77
N PHE A 126 -3.93 -4.12 2.56
CA PHE A 126 -3.36 -2.83 2.17
C PHE A 126 -2.05 -3.00 1.41
N ILE A 127 -1.68 -1.94 0.70
CA ILE A 127 -0.45 -1.87 -0.08
C ILE A 127 0.35 -0.66 0.39
N ILE A 128 1.64 -0.87 0.61
CA ILE A 128 2.60 0.15 0.97
C ILE A 128 3.88 -0.02 0.14
N ALA A 129 4.44 1.08 -0.33
CA ALA A 129 5.69 1.09 -1.07
C ALA A 129 6.64 2.18 -0.56
N ASP A 130 7.91 1.85 -0.43
CA ASP A 130 8.98 2.78 -0.10
C ASP A 130 9.56 3.34 -1.42
N LYS A 131 9.28 4.62 -1.67
CA LYS A 131 9.70 5.32 -2.89
C LYS A 131 11.22 5.39 -3.00
N SER A 132 11.93 5.46 -1.87
CA SER A 132 13.39 5.63 -1.88
C SER A 132 14.14 4.37 -2.33
N THR A 133 13.56 3.20 -2.11
CA THR A 133 14.19 1.90 -2.41
C THR A 133 13.52 1.14 -3.53
N GLY A 134 12.37 1.62 -4.02
CA GLY A 134 11.53 0.93 -5.00
C GLY A 134 10.85 -0.32 -4.44
N GLN A 135 10.81 -0.47 -3.12
CA GLN A 135 10.23 -1.63 -2.45
C GLN A 135 8.72 -1.48 -2.36
N ILE A 136 7.97 -2.56 -2.61
CA ILE A 136 6.52 -2.61 -2.46
C ILE A 136 6.13 -3.89 -1.71
N ALA A 137 5.17 -3.74 -0.81
CA ALA A 137 4.53 -4.83 -0.11
C ALA A 137 3.01 -4.76 -0.28
N GLN A 138 2.40 -5.92 -0.54
CA GLN A 138 0.96 -6.11 -0.46
C GLN A 138 0.67 -7.09 0.69
N ILE A 139 -0.23 -6.69 1.57
CA ILE A 139 -0.67 -7.47 2.73
C ILE A 139 -2.13 -7.82 2.50
N PHE A 140 -2.48 -9.10 2.59
CA PHE A 140 -3.86 -9.58 2.46
C PHE A 140 -4.04 -10.95 3.11
N SER A 141 -5.28 -11.37 3.33
CA SER A 141 -5.59 -12.74 3.73
C SER A 141 -5.92 -13.60 2.52
N GLU A 142 -5.34 -14.79 2.47
CA GLU A 142 -5.63 -15.83 1.48
C GLU A 142 -5.81 -17.15 2.23
N GLU A 143 -6.88 -17.89 1.93
CA GLU A 143 -7.27 -19.12 2.63
C GLU A 143 -7.30 -18.95 4.17
N GLU A 144 -6.41 -19.64 4.89
CA GLU A 144 -6.32 -19.63 6.36
C GLU A 144 -5.15 -18.80 6.89
N CYS A 145 -4.49 -18.00 6.04
CA CYS A 145 -3.31 -17.22 6.40
C CYS A 145 -3.44 -15.73 6.02
N TYR A 146 -2.75 -14.89 6.77
CA TYR A 146 -2.33 -13.58 6.27
C TYR A 146 -1.01 -13.73 5.55
N GLU A 147 -0.86 -13.00 4.45
CA GLU A 147 0.28 -13.04 3.55
C GLU A 147 0.90 -11.67 3.37
N ILE A 148 2.23 -11.64 3.23
CA ILE A 148 2.99 -10.48 2.77
C ILE A 148 3.68 -10.88 1.47
N HIS A 149 3.27 -10.25 0.38
CA HIS A 149 3.95 -10.32 -0.90
C HIS A 149 4.84 -9.10 -1.04
N PHE A 150 6.12 -9.32 -1.33
CA PHE A 150 7.11 -8.26 -1.37
C PHE A 150 7.92 -8.30 -2.66
N LYS A 151 8.27 -7.12 -3.17
CA LYS A 151 9.21 -6.99 -4.28
C LYS A 151 10.02 -5.71 -4.17
N ARG A 152 11.29 -5.77 -4.56
CA ARG A 152 12.12 -4.60 -4.83
C ARG A 152 12.14 -4.34 -6.34
N CYS A 153 11.56 -3.24 -6.77
CA CYS A 153 11.51 -2.82 -8.17
C CYS A 153 12.78 -2.05 -8.55
N ASN A 154 13.16 -2.09 -9.83
CA ASN A 154 14.26 -1.26 -10.33
C ASN A 154 13.76 0.17 -10.60
N THR A 155 14.31 1.16 -9.89
CA THR A 155 13.94 2.57 -9.98
C THR A 155 14.84 3.39 -10.91
N ASP A 156 15.88 2.79 -11.48
CA ASP A 156 16.86 3.47 -12.35
C ASP A 156 16.23 4.17 -13.57
N LEU A 157 15.01 3.77 -13.93
CA LEU A 157 14.26 4.27 -15.10
C LEU A 157 13.32 5.46 -14.78
N ILE A 158 13.18 5.86 -13.51
CA ILE A 158 12.22 6.88 -13.08
C ILE A 158 12.90 8.25 -12.90
N ASP A 159 14.18 8.27 -12.53
CA ASP A 159 14.98 9.48 -12.29
C ASP A 159 15.85 9.90 -13.51
N SER A 160 15.61 9.31 -14.68
CA SER A 160 16.33 9.59 -15.94
C SER A 160 15.68 10.66 -16.81
#